data_AF-A0A1V4VRC2-F1
#
_entry.id   AF-A0A1V4VRC2-F1
#
_cell.length_a   1.000
_cell.length_b   1.000
_cell.length_c   1.000
_cell.angle_alpha   90.00
_cell.angle_beta   90.00
_cell.angle_gamma   90.00
#
_symmetry.space_group_name_H-M   'P 1'
#
loop_
_entity.id
_entity.type
_entity.pdbx_description
1 polymer ?
#
loop_
_entity_poly.entity_id
_entity_poly.type
_entity_poly.pdbx_seq_one_letter_code
_entity_poly.pdbx_strand_id
1 'polypeptide(L)'
;MNYAASAANIDGNLEDVALNETKAKRYFEDTFDEMMESRIYTINSFQTVDTGDSVPHDITAKASGYVANITVEIPAVNVPLIGQQSVNVPMAYYAIVQSVQLD
;
A
#
# COMPACT_ATOMS: atom_id res chain seq x y z
N MET A 1 -5.98 0.84 9.07
CA MET A 1 -6.28 0.83 7.63
C MET A 1 -5.70 -0.46 7.04
N ASN A 2 -6.44 -1.58 7.07
CA ASN A 2 -5.98 -2.89 6.56
C ASN A 2 -6.78 -3.29 5.29
N TYR A 3 -7.22 -2.31 4.50
CA TYR A 3 -8.26 -2.50 3.48
C TYR A 3 -7.80 -3.35 2.29
N ALA A 4 -6.56 -3.20 1.82
CA ALA A 4 -6.04 -4.01 0.71
C ALA A 4 -5.96 -5.51 1.08
N ALA A 5 -5.56 -5.79 2.32
CA ALA A 5 -5.47 -7.15 2.83
C ALA A 5 -6.85 -7.75 3.12
N SER A 6 -7.82 -6.97 3.62
CA SER A 6 -9.20 -7.40 3.77
C SER A 6 -9.90 -7.64 2.42
N ALA A 7 -9.57 -6.87 1.38
CA ALA A 7 -10.21 -7.00 0.06
C ALA A 7 -9.77 -8.23 -0.73
N ALA A 8 -8.53 -8.68 -0.51
CA ALA A 8 -7.93 -9.79 -1.24
C ALA A 8 -8.03 -11.14 -0.51
N ASN A 9 -8.36 -11.11 0.78
CA ASN A 9 -8.43 -12.27 1.63
C ASN A 9 -9.74 -12.28 2.43
N ILE A 10 -10.81 -12.68 1.76
CA ILE A 10 -12.14 -12.82 2.36
C ILE A 10 -12.20 -14.10 3.23
N ASP A 11 -11.30 -15.05 2.99
CA ASP A 11 -11.32 -16.44 3.47
C ASP A 11 -10.09 -16.88 4.28
N GLY A 12 -9.00 -16.10 4.35
CA GLY A 12 -7.81 -16.49 5.12
C GLY A 12 -6.76 -17.28 4.34
N ASN A 13 -6.97 -17.54 3.05
CA ASN A 13 -6.12 -18.42 2.26
C ASN A 13 -4.97 -17.67 1.56
N LEU A 14 -3.73 -18.05 1.88
CA LEU A 14 -2.51 -17.45 1.32
C LEU A 14 -2.33 -17.69 -0.19
N GLU A 15 -2.81 -18.83 -0.72
CA GLU A 15 -2.78 -19.05 -2.17
C GLU A 15 -3.69 -18.06 -2.89
N ASP A 16 -4.84 -17.76 -2.31
CA ASP A 16 -5.79 -16.80 -2.86
C ASP A 16 -5.27 -15.36 -2.73
N VAL A 17 -4.49 -15.04 -1.70
CA VAL A 17 -3.81 -13.75 -1.54
C VAL A 17 -2.86 -13.48 -2.71
N ALA A 18 -2.01 -14.44 -3.08
CA ALA A 18 -1.11 -14.29 -4.22
C ALA A 18 -1.88 -14.18 -5.54
N LEU A 19 -2.94 -14.97 -5.73
CA LEU A 19 -3.78 -14.94 -6.93
C LEU A 19 -4.59 -13.63 -7.05
N ASN A 20 -4.92 -13.01 -5.91
CA ASN A 20 -5.71 -11.78 -5.85
C ASN A 20 -4.88 -10.49 -5.80
N GLU A 21 -3.56 -10.53 -6.00
CA GLU A 21 -2.70 -9.35 -5.93
C GLU A 21 -3.20 -8.19 -6.81
N THR A 22 -3.65 -8.49 -8.04
CA THR A 22 -4.23 -7.46 -8.94
C THR A 22 -5.50 -6.83 -8.36
N LYS A 23 -6.33 -7.62 -7.69
CA LYS A 23 -7.55 -7.13 -7.02
C LYS A 23 -7.18 -6.31 -5.78
N ALA A 24 -6.23 -6.78 -4.99
CA ALA A 24 -5.69 -6.08 -3.82
C ALA A 24 -5.13 -4.71 -4.21
N LYS A 25 -4.38 -4.65 -5.31
CA LYS A 25 -3.82 -3.43 -5.87
C LYS A 25 -4.91 -2.44 -6.29
N ARG A 26 -5.95 -2.89 -7.00
CA ARG A 26 -7.08 -2.00 -7.38
C ARG A 26 -7.78 -1.40 -6.17
N TYR A 27 -8.06 -2.21 -5.14
CA TYR A 27 -8.64 -1.69 -3.91
C TYR A 27 -7.72 -0.73 -3.19
N PHE A 28 -6.41 -0.99 -3.22
CA PHE A 28 -5.41 -0.07 -2.70
C PHE A 28 -5.47 1.27 -3.46
N GLU A 29 -5.45 1.24 -4.79
CA GLU A 29 -5.58 2.43 -5.66
C GLU A 29 -6.88 3.19 -5.38
N ASP A 30 -8.03 2.52 -5.35
CA ASP A 30 -9.33 3.15 -5.09
C ASP A 30 -9.36 3.84 -3.72
N THR A 31 -8.83 3.18 -2.68
CA THR A 31 -8.76 3.76 -1.32
C THR A 31 -7.79 4.94 -1.28
N PHE A 32 -6.64 4.83 -1.96
CA PHE A 32 -5.64 5.89 -1.97
C PHE A 32 -6.13 7.11 -2.76
N ASP A 33 -6.88 6.88 -3.85
CA ASP A 33 -7.59 7.91 -4.62
C ASP A 33 -8.66 8.63 -3.79
N GLU A 34 -9.38 7.92 -2.92
CA GLU A 34 -10.33 8.52 -1.97
C GLU A 34 -9.62 9.35 -0.88
N MET A 35 -8.46 8.87 -0.42
CA MET A 35 -7.67 9.57 0.60
C MET A 35 -6.93 10.79 0.07
N MET A 36 -6.50 10.77 -1.20
CA MET A 36 -5.75 11.85 -1.83
C MET A 36 -6.57 12.53 -2.92
N GLU A 37 -7.20 13.67 -2.57
CA GLU A 37 -7.96 14.51 -3.51
C GLU A 37 -7.19 14.85 -4.79
N SER A 38 -5.86 14.97 -4.71
CA SER A 38 -5.01 15.36 -5.84
C SER A 38 -4.68 14.20 -6.78
N ARG A 39 -4.79 12.94 -6.35
CA ARG A 39 -4.36 11.72 -7.07
C ARG A 39 -2.95 11.80 -7.66
N ILE A 40 -2.08 12.65 -7.12
CA ILE A 40 -0.71 12.80 -7.61
C ILE A 40 0.20 11.85 -6.82
N TYR A 41 0.16 10.57 -7.21
CA TYR A 41 1.06 9.56 -6.67
C TYR A 41 1.47 8.57 -7.74
N THR A 42 2.57 7.87 -7.48
CA THR A 42 3.06 6.75 -8.28
C THR A 42 3.24 5.54 -7.38
N ILE A 43 2.62 4.41 -7.73
CA ILE A 43 2.92 3.13 -7.08
C ILE A 43 4.19 2.57 -7.73
N ASN A 44 5.30 2.60 -6.99
CA ASN A 44 6.59 2.09 -7.45
C ASN A 44 6.64 0.56 -7.43
N SER A 45 6.05 -0.06 -6.41
CA SER A 45 5.92 -1.51 -6.31
C SER A 45 4.70 -1.88 -5.47
N PHE A 46 4.08 -3.00 -5.80
CA PHE A 46 3.04 -3.65 -5.01
C PHE A 46 3.33 -5.15 -5.07
N GLN A 47 3.47 -5.81 -3.94
CA GLN A 47 3.82 -7.24 -3.88
C GLN A 47 3.24 -7.89 -2.63
N THR A 48 3.01 -9.19 -2.69
CA THR A 48 2.78 -10.02 -1.51
C THR A 48 4.05 -10.19 -0.69
N VAL A 49 3.88 -10.36 0.62
CA VAL A 49 4.94 -10.71 1.56
C VAL A 49 4.46 -11.83 2.45
N ASP A 50 5.35 -12.73 2.82
CA ASP A 50 5.07 -13.83 3.73
C ASP A 50 5.51 -13.54 5.17
N THR A 51 5.01 -14.36 6.09
CA THR A 51 5.42 -14.29 7.49
C THR A 51 6.92 -14.53 7.61
N GLY A 52 7.65 -13.61 8.25
CA GLY A 52 9.11 -13.69 8.36
C GLY A 52 9.86 -12.86 7.31
N ASP A 53 9.19 -12.37 6.26
CA ASP A 53 9.82 -11.53 5.26
C ASP A 53 10.18 -10.15 5.81
N SER A 54 11.21 -9.54 5.22
CA SER A 54 11.58 -8.17 5.54
C SER A 54 10.58 -7.19 4.92
N VAL A 55 9.96 -6.38 5.77
CA VAL A 55 9.07 -5.29 5.33
C VAL A 55 9.72 -3.93 5.64
N PRO A 56 9.28 -2.85 4.96
CA PRO A 56 9.85 -1.52 5.14
C PRO A 56 9.91 -1.08 6.62
N HIS A 57 10.95 -0.31 6.97
CA HIS A 57 11.33 0.12 8.32
C HIS A 57 12.05 -0.93 9.20
N ASP A 58 12.76 -1.89 8.59
CA ASP A 58 13.53 -2.93 9.28
C ASP A 58 12.67 -3.82 10.19
N ILE A 59 11.39 -3.95 9.87
CA ILE A 59 10.44 -4.79 10.61
C ILE A 59 10.31 -6.12 9.87
N THR A 60 10.14 -7.19 10.64
CA THR A 60 9.77 -8.51 10.10
C THR A 60 8.25 -8.61 9.98
N ALA A 61 7.76 -9.06 8.82
CA ALA A 61 6.35 -9.36 8.62
C ALA A 61 5.86 -10.35 9.68
N LYS A 62 4.93 -9.89 10.52
CA LYS A 62 4.34 -10.73 11.58
C LYS A 62 3.31 -11.72 11.05
N ALA A 63 2.85 -11.49 9.81
CA ALA A 63 1.89 -12.30 9.09
C ALA A 63 2.02 -12.01 7.59
N SER A 64 1.55 -12.92 6.75
CA SER A 64 1.51 -12.66 5.31
C SER A 64 0.59 -11.47 4.98
N GLY A 65 0.87 -10.80 3.87
CA GLY A 65 0.32 -9.49 3.61
C GLY A 65 0.67 -8.93 2.24
N TYR A 66 0.43 -7.63 2.09
CA TYR A 66 0.87 -6.85 0.93
C TYR A 66 1.76 -5.70 1.37
N VAL A 67 2.79 -5.44 0.58
CA VAL A 67 3.63 -4.25 0.69
C VAL A 67 3.49 -3.40 -0.56
N ALA A 68 3.19 -2.13 -0.37
CA ALA A 68 3.15 -1.12 -1.42
C ALA A 68 4.20 -0.03 -1.14
N ASN A 69 5.04 0.26 -2.14
CA ASN A 69 5.94 1.41 -2.13
C ASN A 69 5.39 2.47 -3.08
N ILE A 70 5.20 3.67 -2.58
CA ILE A 70 4.45 4.74 -3.25
C ILE A 70 5.28 6.00 -3.16
N THR A 71 5.26 6.82 -4.20
CA THR A 71 5.77 8.19 -4.16
C THR A 71 4.58 9.12 -4.24
N VAL A 72 4.39 9.96 -3.23
CA VAL A 72 3.38 11.02 -3.24
C VAL A 72 4.03 12.32 -3.67
N GLU A 73 3.45 13.00 -4.66
CA GLU A 73 3.89 14.35 -5.02
C GLU A 73 3.04 15.37 -4.28
N ILE A 74 3.70 16.18 -3.46
CA ILE A 74 3.06 17.30 -2.77
C ILE A 74 3.39 18.55 -3.60
N PRO A 75 2.39 19.17 -4.26
CA PRO A 75 2.62 20.45 -4.92
C PRO A 75 3.00 21.46 -3.84
N ALA A 76 4.24 21.94 -3.88
CA ALA A 76 4.75 22.88 -2.91
C ALA A 76 4.23 24.29 -3.21
N VAL A 77 4.02 25.00 -2.11
CA VAL A 77 3.52 26.36 -2.04
C VAL A 77 4.41 27.32 -2.85
N ASN A 78 3.79 28.35 -3.43
CA ASN A 78 4.42 29.30 -4.35
C ASN A 78 5.71 29.92 -3.75
N VAL A 79 6.88 29.56 -4.30
CA VAL A 79 8.17 30.10 -3.85
C VAL A 79 8.48 31.37 -4.66
N PRO A 80 8.63 32.55 -4.01
CA PRO A 80 8.97 33.78 -4.72
C PRO A 80 10.27 33.60 -5.53
N LEU A 81 10.28 34.07 -6.79
CA LEU A 81 11.39 34.04 -7.76
C LEU A 81 11.69 32.70 -8.48
N ILE A 82 11.22 31.55 -7.99
CA ILE A 82 11.62 30.23 -8.55
C ILE A 82 10.41 29.43 -9.10
N GLY A 83 9.18 29.89 -8.86
CA GLY A 83 7.95 29.27 -9.36
C GLY A 83 7.42 28.16 -8.45
N GLN A 84 6.39 27.43 -8.90
CA GLN A 84 5.90 26.25 -8.18
C GLN A 84 6.96 25.14 -8.21
N GLN A 85 7.20 24.53 -7.06
CA GLN A 85 8.01 23.32 -6.95
C GLN A 85 7.12 22.19 -6.46
N SER A 86 7.42 20.95 -6.83
CA SER A 86 6.77 19.76 -6.25
C SER A 86 7.79 19.01 -5.39
N VAL A 87 7.33 18.45 -4.27
CA VAL A 87 8.14 17.63 -3.37
C VAL A 87 7.67 16.19 -3.44
N ASN A 88 8.57 15.27 -3.75
CA ASN A 88 8.26 13.84 -3.84
C ASN A 88 8.60 13.16 -2.51
N VAL A 89 7.60 12.60 -1.85
CA VAL A 89 7.73 11.92 -0.56
C VAL A 89 7.55 10.41 -0.77
N PRO A 90 8.59 9.59 -0.54
CA PRO A 90 8.44 8.14 -0.58
C PRO A 90 7.67 7.65 0.65
N MET A 91 6.69 6.78 0.43
CA MET A 91 5.86 6.15 1.44
C MET A 91 5.90 4.63 1.23
N ALA A 92 5.95 3.90 2.34
CA ALA A 92 5.89 2.46 2.34
C ALA A 92 4.72 2.00 3.22
N TYR A 93 3.90 1.11 2.69
CA TYR A 93 2.69 0.62 3.34
C TYR A 93 2.75 -0.90 3.44
N TYR A 94 2.41 -1.44 4.61
CA TYR A 94 2.31 -2.88 4.87
C TYR A 94 0.94 -3.18 5.46
N ALA A 95 0.20 -4.10 4.83
CA ALA A 95 -1.10 -4.56 5.28
C ALA A 95 -1.07 -6.06 5.54
N ILE A 96 -1.46 -6.45 6.75
CA ILE A 96 -1.58 -7.85 7.18
C ILE A 96 -2.92 -8.42 6.74
N VAL A 97 -2.87 -9.62 6.17
CA VAL A 97 -4.02 -10.45 5.86
C VAL A 97 -4.72 -10.87 7.16
N GLN A 98 -6.03 -10.60 7.30
CA GLN A 98 -6.81 -11.10 8.43
C GLN A 98 -7.01 -12.62 8.27
N SER A 99 -6.42 -13.44 9.15
CA SER A 99 -6.89 -14.81 9.31
C SER A 99 -8.21 -14.78 10.08
N VAL A 100 -9.30 -15.27 9.49
CA VAL A 100 -10.47 -15.63 10.27
C VAL A 100 -10.07 -16.87 11.08
N GLN A 101 -9.80 -16.72 12.37
CA GLN A 101 -9.82 -17.86 13.27
C GLN A 101 -11.27 -18.36 13.29
N LEU A 102 -11.53 -19.46 12.58
CA LEU A 102 -12.71 -20.27 12.82
C LEU A 102 -12.46 -20.99 14.15
N ASP A 103 -13.01 -20.45 15.25
CA ASP A 103 -13.22 -21.19 16.50
C ASP A 103 -14.39 -22.19 16.34
#